data_AF-A0A1B6M6R5-F1
#
_entry.id   AF-A0A1B6M6R5-F1
#
_cell.length_a   1.000
_cell.length_b   1.000
_cell.length_c   1.000
_cell.angle_alpha   90.00
_cell.angle_beta   90.00
_cell.angle_gamma   90.00
#
_symmetry.space_group_name_H-M   'P 1'
#
loop_
_entity.id
_entity.type
_entity.pdbx_description
1 polymer ?
#
loop_
_entity_poly.entity_id
_entity_poly.type
_entity_poly.pdbx_seq_one_letter_code
_entity_poly.pdbx_strand_id
1 'polypeptide(L)'
;MFGVTLSFIATRSGLLRWEEHLASGQSDPHFSELNRLAMDETWYKRAVDQHSIEPESFVFSVPFDSGGGSHTLVTATHAVFVEHKGHRAPAAVVGLQFQHSVLASHFINITSACTGGTGCKKTCASEELDCYVLDNNGFIILSEKSEHTGMFFG
;
A
#
# COMPACT_ATOMS: atom_id res chain seq x y z
N MET A 1 -12.65 -4.18 -9.88
CA MET A 1 -11.90 -3.03 -9.32
C MET A 1 -11.17 -3.54 -8.08
N PHE A 2 -9.90 -3.21 -7.87
CA PHE A 2 -9.01 -3.80 -6.84
C PHE A 2 -9.36 -3.44 -5.38
N GLY A 3 -10.65 -3.22 -5.07
CA GLY A 3 -11.08 -2.85 -3.72
C GLY A 3 -10.59 -1.48 -3.26
N VAL A 4 -10.47 -0.51 -4.17
CA VAL A 4 -10.11 0.88 -3.81
C VAL A 4 -11.20 1.45 -2.91
N THR A 5 -10.83 1.92 -1.72
CA THR A 5 -11.73 2.51 -0.72
C THR A 5 -11.66 4.02 -0.73
N LEU A 6 -10.47 4.59 -0.91
CA LEU A 6 -10.22 6.03 -0.84
C LEU A 6 -9.08 6.42 -1.79
N SER A 7 -9.19 7.58 -2.43
CA SER A 7 -8.11 8.22 -3.19
C SER A 7 -7.82 9.61 -2.62
N PHE A 8 -6.55 10.01 -2.58
CA PHE A 8 -6.18 11.31 -2.01
C PHE A 8 -4.99 11.97 -2.71
N ILE A 9 -4.87 13.27 -2.50
CA ILE A 9 -3.71 14.08 -2.85
C ILE A 9 -3.38 15.02 -1.69
N ALA A 10 -2.12 15.01 -1.28
CA ALA A 10 -1.55 15.95 -0.32
C ALA A 10 -0.49 16.80 -1.00
N THR A 11 -0.69 18.10 -0.99
CA THR A 11 0.24 19.06 -1.60
C THR A 11 1.29 19.53 -0.58
N ARG A 12 2.42 20.03 -1.07
CA ARG A 12 3.46 20.62 -0.21
C ARG A 12 3.02 21.91 0.51
N SER A 13 1.87 22.49 0.16
CA SER A 13 1.29 23.62 0.91
C SER A 13 0.41 23.20 2.08
N GLY A 14 0.28 21.89 2.35
CA GLY A 14 -0.55 21.35 3.42
C GLY A 14 -2.01 21.12 3.05
N LEU A 15 -2.40 21.34 1.78
CA LEU A 15 -3.75 21.00 1.31
C LEU A 15 -3.85 19.49 1.09
N LEU A 16 -4.75 18.85 1.83
CA LEU A 16 -5.18 17.47 1.66
C LEU A 16 -6.57 17.45 1.03
N ARG A 17 -6.74 16.71 -0.07
CA ARG A 17 -8.04 16.38 -0.65
C ARG A 17 -8.17 14.87 -0.80
N TRP A 18 -9.37 14.36 -0.59
CA TRP A 18 -9.66 12.94 -0.72
C TRP A 18 -11.05 12.72 -1.31
N GLU A 19 -11.26 11.53 -1.83
CA GLU A 19 -12.54 11.04 -2.33
C GLU A 19 -12.73 9.61 -1.81
N GLU A 20 -13.88 9.36 -1.20
CA GLU A 20 -14.28 8.04 -0.73
C GLU A 20 -15.05 7.31 -1.83
N HIS A 21 -14.59 6.11 -2.16
CA HIS A 21 -15.23 5.25 -3.16
C HIS A 21 -16.17 4.23 -2.53
N LEU A 22 -15.98 3.96 -1.24
CA LEU A 22 -16.78 3.05 -0.43
C LEU A 22 -17.11 3.73 0.90
N ALA A 23 -18.37 3.69 1.33
CA ALA A 23 -18.78 4.31 2.59
C ALA A 23 -18.08 3.64 3.78
N SER A 24 -17.34 4.41 4.57
CA SER A 24 -16.74 3.92 5.82
C SER A 24 -17.85 3.71 6.85
N GLY A 25 -18.23 2.46 7.13
CA GLY A 25 -19.23 2.11 8.13
C GLY A 25 -18.73 2.12 9.58
N GLN A 26 -17.64 2.81 9.91
CA GLN A 26 -16.92 2.64 11.18
C GLN A 26 -16.79 3.92 12.02
N SER A 27 -16.59 3.72 13.32
CA SER A 27 -16.41 4.76 14.35
C SER A 27 -14.97 5.24 14.51
N ASP A 28 -14.06 4.85 13.62
CA ASP A 28 -12.68 5.31 13.64
C ASP A 28 -12.58 6.78 13.23
N PRO A 29 -11.53 7.50 13.68
CA PRO A 29 -11.29 8.85 13.22
C PRO A 29 -11.17 8.84 11.70
N HIS A 30 -11.94 9.72 11.05
CA HIS A 30 -12.01 9.77 9.60
C HIS A 30 -10.62 10.12 9.01
N PHE A 31 -10.32 9.65 7.79
CA PHE A 31 -9.01 9.81 7.14
C PHE A 31 -8.46 11.24 7.23
N SER A 32 -9.31 12.25 7.02
CA SER A 32 -8.91 13.65 7.07
C SER A 32 -8.51 14.14 8.46
N GLU A 33 -9.01 13.53 9.53
CA GLU A 33 -8.68 13.89 10.91
C GLU A 33 -7.32 13.34 11.32
N LEU A 34 -7.01 12.11 10.87
CA LEU A 34 -5.72 11.48 11.11
C LEU A 34 -4.61 12.16 10.30
N ASN A 35 -4.90 12.62 9.07
CA ASN A 35 -3.89 13.11 8.13
C ASN A 35 -3.87 14.65 8.01
N ARG A 36 -4.28 15.38 9.05
CA ARG A 36 -4.30 16.86 9.05
C ARG A 36 -2.94 17.47 8.76
N LEU A 37 -1.87 16.82 9.21
CA LEU A 37 -0.48 17.18 8.96
C LEU A 37 0.13 16.21 7.94
N ALA A 38 -0.50 16.10 6.77
CA ALA A 38 -0.14 15.12 5.74
C ALA A 38 1.35 15.11 5.36
N MET A 39 2.05 16.25 5.43
CA MET A 39 3.49 16.32 5.14
C MET A 39 4.37 15.68 6.21
N ASP A 40 3.86 15.60 7.44
CA ASP A 40 4.55 14.97 8.56
C ASP A 40 4.33 13.45 8.60
N GLU A 41 3.34 12.96 7.87
CA GLU A 41 3.02 11.55 7.76
C GLU A 41 4.14 10.74 7.10
N THR A 42 4.34 9.53 7.61
CA THR A 42 5.37 8.60 7.11
C THR A 42 5.15 8.26 5.64
N TRP A 43 3.90 8.08 5.20
CA TRP A 43 3.59 7.74 3.81
C TRP A 43 3.95 8.88 2.84
N TYR A 44 3.93 10.14 3.28
CA TYR A 44 4.30 11.30 2.47
C TYR A 44 5.82 11.34 2.31
N LYS A 45 6.53 11.29 3.43
CA LYS A 45 8.00 11.32 3.49
C LYS A 45 8.60 10.16 2.68
N ARG A 46 8.10 8.94 2.89
CA ARG A 46 8.55 7.75 2.15
C ARG A 46 8.33 7.86 0.65
N ALA A 47 7.20 8.40 0.19
CA ALA A 47 6.95 8.58 -1.24
C ALA A 47 7.93 9.57 -1.88
N VAL A 48 8.22 10.68 -1.18
CA VAL A 48 9.19 11.69 -1.63
C VAL A 48 10.60 11.12 -1.68
N ASP A 49 11.00 10.36 -0.66
CA ASP A 49 12.33 9.73 -0.61
C ASP A 49 12.47 8.66 -1.69
N GLN A 50 11.47 7.80 -1.86
CA GLN A 50 11.46 6.72 -2.85
C GLN A 50 11.59 7.27 -4.28
N HIS A 51 10.98 8.41 -4.58
CA HIS A 51 11.04 9.02 -5.91
C HIS A 51 12.46 9.48 -6.31
N SER A 52 13.36 9.65 -5.33
CA SER A 52 14.78 9.93 -5.60
C SER A 52 15.56 8.68 -6.02
N ILE A 53 15.04 7.49 -5.71
CA ILE A 53 15.62 6.18 -6.03
C ILE A 53 15.00 5.65 -7.33
N GLU A 54 13.67 5.56 -7.38
CA GLU A 54 12.92 5.06 -8.52
C GLU A 54 11.70 5.97 -8.78
N PRO A 55 11.84 6.97 -9.68
CA PRO A 55 10.83 8.01 -9.87
C PRO A 55 9.43 7.51 -10.21
N GLU A 56 9.32 6.38 -10.91
CA GLU A 56 8.06 5.80 -11.37
C GLU A 56 7.41 4.83 -10.36
N SER A 57 8.07 4.56 -9.24
CA SER A 57 7.60 3.55 -8.27
C SER A 57 6.52 4.08 -7.33
N PHE A 58 5.71 3.15 -6.84
CA PHE A 58 4.77 3.38 -5.73
C PHE A 58 5.33 2.78 -4.45
N VAL A 59 5.11 3.46 -3.33
CA VAL A 59 5.38 2.93 -2.00
C VAL A 59 4.10 2.30 -1.46
N PHE A 60 4.16 1.03 -1.09
CA PHE A 60 3.05 0.32 -0.46
C PHE A 60 3.33 0.13 1.03
N SER A 61 2.32 0.36 1.86
CA SER A 61 2.41 0.18 3.31
C SER A 61 1.08 -0.28 3.91
N VAL A 62 1.17 -1.03 4.99
CA VAL A 62 0.05 -1.39 5.88
C VAL A 62 0.33 -0.83 7.29
N PRO A 63 -0.69 -0.66 8.14
CA PRO A 63 -0.46 -0.34 9.55
C PRO A 63 0.35 -1.46 10.24
N PHE A 64 1.15 -1.09 11.23
CA PHE A 64 1.90 -2.04 12.05
C PHE A 64 0.95 -2.98 12.80
N ASP A 65 1.37 -4.24 12.96
CA ASP A 65 0.65 -5.28 13.71
C ASP A 65 -0.85 -5.39 13.35
N SER A 66 -1.18 -5.19 12.08
CA SER A 66 -2.56 -5.18 11.57
C SER A 66 -3.09 -6.57 11.20
N GLY A 67 -2.41 -7.61 11.67
CA GLY A 67 -2.78 -8.99 11.48
C GLY A 67 -4.15 -9.33 12.06
N GLY A 68 -4.96 -10.07 11.30
CA GLY A 68 -6.30 -10.50 11.73
C GLY A 68 -7.36 -9.38 11.76
N GLY A 69 -7.02 -8.14 11.39
CA GLY A 69 -7.97 -7.04 11.26
C GLY A 69 -8.88 -7.20 10.03
N SER A 70 -10.20 -7.22 10.22
CA SER A 70 -11.18 -7.33 9.12
C SER A 70 -11.19 -6.11 8.18
N HIS A 71 -10.56 -5.01 8.59
CA HIS A 71 -10.59 -3.72 7.90
C HIS A 71 -9.21 -3.16 7.59
N THR A 72 -8.18 -4.00 7.57
CA THR A 72 -6.83 -3.58 7.21
C THR A 72 -6.81 -3.00 5.80
N LEU A 73 -6.18 -1.83 5.66
CA LEU A 73 -6.02 -1.13 4.39
C LEU A 73 -4.55 -1.18 3.96
N VAL A 74 -4.33 -1.38 2.67
CA VAL A 74 -3.03 -1.14 2.03
C VAL A 74 -3.06 0.26 1.46
N THR A 75 -2.11 1.10 1.85
CA THR A 75 -1.92 2.45 1.30
C THR A 75 -0.80 2.41 0.27
N ALA A 76 -1.10 2.80 -0.97
CA ALA A 76 -0.11 3.01 -2.02
C ALA A 76 0.06 4.51 -2.24
N THR A 77 1.29 5.01 -2.25
CA THR A 77 1.59 6.42 -2.45
C THR A 77 2.66 6.64 -3.52
N HIS A 78 2.57 7.77 -4.20
CA HIS A 78 3.51 8.17 -5.23
C HIS A 78 3.72 9.68 -5.17
N ALA A 79 4.97 10.12 -5.24
CA ALA A 79 5.30 11.54 -5.17
C ALA A 79 5.32 12.16 -6.56
N VAL A 80 4.65 13.30 -6.69
CA VAL A 80 4.62 14.12 -7.89
C VAL A 80 5.64 15.24 -7.74
N PHE A 81 6.62 15.26 -8.63
CA PHE A 81 7.63 16.30 -8.66
C PHE A 81 7.42 17.23 -9.85
N VAL A 82 7.79 18.49 -9.66
CA VAL A 82 7.86 19.49 -10.73
C VAL A 82 9.32 19.82 -10.97
N GLU A 83 9.68 19.90 -12.25
CA GLU A 83 10.99 20.32 -12.69
C GLU A 83 10.91 21.63 -13.45
N HIS A 84 11.77 22.57 -13.09
CA HIS A 84 11.90 23.85 -13.79
C HIS A 84 13.37 24.29 -13.79
N LYS A 85 13.93 24.54 -14.99
CA LYS A 85 15.32 24.99 -15.18
C LYS A 85 16.35 24.10 -14.46
N GLY A 86 16.15 22.78 -14.47
CA GLY A 86 17.03 21.81 -13.81
C GLY A 86 16.90 21.76 -12.27
N HIS A 87 15.98 22.53 -11.68
CA HIS A 87 15.61 22.38 -10.28
C HIS A 87 14.37 21.51 -10.17
N ARG A 88 14.40 20.53 -9.26
CA ARG A 88 13.32 19.58 -9.04
C ARG A 88 12.86 19.64 -7.59
N ALA A 89 11.55 19.65 -7.37
CA ALA A 89 10.96 19.73 -6.04
C ALA A 89 9.66 18.90 -5.97
N PRO A 90 9.37 18.28 -4.82
CA PRO A 90 8.08 17.62 -4.61
C PRO A 90 6.97 18.68 -4.63
N ALA A 91 5.95 18.46 -5.43
CA ALA A 91 4.76 19.30 -5.51
C ALA A 91 3.60 18.71 -4.69
N ALA A 92 3.43 17.40 -4.77
CA ALA A 92 2.39 16.67 -4.04
C ALA A 92 2.76 15.20 -3.87
N VAL A 93 2.00 14.50 -3.04
CA VAL A 93 1.94 13.04 -2.97
C VAL A 93 0.50 12.63 -3.24
N VAL A 94 0.30 11.73 -4.19
CA VAL A 94 -0.99 11.09 -4.45
C VAL A 94 -1.01 9.73 -3.79
N GLY A 95 -2.20 9.25 -3.44
CA GLY A 95 -2.33 7.92 -2.86
C GLY A 95 -3.70 7.30 -3.02
N LEU A 96 -3.70 5.98 -2.84
CA LEU A 96 -4.86 5.10 -2.90
C LEU A 96 -4.85 4.21 -1.66
N GLN A 97 -6.01 4.00 -1.07
CA GLN A 97 -6.23 2.96 -0.07
C GLN A 97 -7.03 1.82 -0.71
N PHE A 98 -6.56 0.60 -0.48
CA PHE A 98 -7.18 -0.64 -0.95
C PHE A 98 -7.58 -1.48 0.25
N GLN A 99 -8.70 -2.18 0.13
CA GLN A 99 -9.05 -3.23 1.06
C GLN A 99 -8.03 -4.37 0.97
N HIS A 100 -7.32 -4.64 2.07
CA HIS A 100 -6.26 -5.65 2.12
C HIS A 100 -6.74 -7.03 1.65
N SER A 101 -7.93 -7.45 2.10
CA SER A 101 -8.49 -8.77 1.76
C SER A 101 -8.68 -8.98 0.26
N VAL A 102 -8.99 -7.93 -0.50
CA VAL A 102 -9.14 -8.00 -1.96
C VAL A 102 -7.79 -8.21 -2.64
N LEU A 103 -6.75 -7.48 -2.20
CA LEU A 103 -5.39 -7.65 -2.71
C LEU A 103 -4.80 -9.01 -2.31
N ALA A 104 -5.00 -9.44 -1.07
CA ALA A 104 -4.55 -10.75 -0.58
C ALA A 104 -5.21 -11.89 -1.37
N SER A 105 -6.53 -11.84 -1.56
CA SER A 105 -7.25 -12.83 -2.37
C SER A 105 -6.74 -12.89 -3.81
N HIS A 106 -6.48 -11.73 -4.41
CA HIS A 106 -5.94 -11.66 -5.76
C HIS A 106 -4.51 -12.22 -5.84
N PHE A 107 -3.65 -11.90 -4.88
CA PHE A 107 -2.30 -12.45 -4.75
C PHE A 107 -2.33 -13.98 -4.67
N ILE A 108 -3.09 -14.54 -3.72
CA ILE A 108 -3.20 -15.99 -3.53
C ILE A 108 -3.75 -16.69 -4.77
N ASN A 109 -4.76 -16.11 -5.43
CA ASN A 109 -5.31 -16.70 -6.65
C ASN A 109 -4.24 -16.81 -7.75
N ILE A 110 -3.46 -15.74 -7.98
CA ILE A 110 -2.39 -15.75 -8.98
C ILE A 110 -1.28 -16.72 -8.60
N THR A 111 -0.81 -16.68 -7.36
CA THR A 111 0.37 -17.44 -6.96
C THR A 111 0.08 -18.90 -6.65
N SER A 112 -1.19 -19.26 -6.47
CA SER A 112 -1.68 -20.64 -6.42
C SER A 112 -1.84 -21.26 -7.82
N ALA A 113 -2.00 -20.42 -8.85
CA ALA A 113 -2.23 -20.87 -10.21
C ALA A 113 -0.93 -21.22 -10.95
N CYS A 114 -0.97 -22.30 -11.75
CA CYS A 114 0.10 -22.66 -12.67
C CYS A 114 -0.03 -21.90 -13.99
N THR A 115 0.70 -20.80 -14.15
CA THR A 115 0.65 -19.97 -15.37
C THR A 115 1.54 -20.47 -16.52
N GLY A 116 2.42 -21.46 -16.28
CA GLY A 116 3.48 -21.87 -17.22
C GLY A 116 3.27 -23.13 -18.07
N GLY A 117 2.15 -23.85 -17.94
CA GLY A 117 1.87 -25.07 -18.73
C GLY A 117 2.64 -26.32 -18.26
N THR A 118 1.87 -27.33 -17.82
CA THR A 118 2.25 -28.67 -17.32
C THR A 118 3.33 -28.72 -16.24
N GLY A 119 2.88 -28.88 -14.98
CA GLY A 119 3.65 -29.51 -13.92
C GLY A 119 4.30 -28.61 -12.87
N CYS A 120 3.70 -27.48 -12.45
CA CYS A 120 4.20 -26.86 -11.22
C CYS A 120 3.92 -27.78 -10.04
N LYS A 121 4.99 -28.16 -9.35
CA LYS A 121 4.92 -28.92 -8.11
C LYS A 121 4.90 -28.02 -6.87
N LYS A 122 5.29 -26.75 -7.02
CA LYS A 122 5.41 -25.78 -5.92
C LYS A 122 4.70 -24.49 -6.31
N THR A 123 3.59 -24.22 -5.64
CA THR A 123 2.82 -22.98 -5.73
C THR A 123 2.52 -22.52 -4.31
N CYS A 124 1.97 -21.31 -4.14
CA CYS A 124 1.54 -20.85 -2.81
C CYS A 124 0.29 -21.57 -2.27
N ALA A 125 -0.23 -22.56 -3.02
CA ALA A 125 -1.23 -23.50 -2.50
C ALA A 125 -0.60 -24.79 -1.94
N SER A 126 0.71 -24.98 -2.10
CA SER A 126 1.42 -26.16 -1.60
C SER A 126 1.99 -25.92 -0.20
N GLU A 127 1.99 -26.94 0.66
CA GLU A 127 2.55 -26.87 2.02
C GLU A 127 4.08 -26.71 2.05
N GLU A 128 4.75 -26.70 0.90
CA GLU A 128 6.21 -26.60 0.79
C GLU A 128 6.72 -25.15 0.75
N LEU A 129 5.84 -24.17 0.54
CA LEU A 129 6.18 -22.76 0.40
C LEU A 129 5.28 -21.91 1.31
N ASP A 130 5.87 -20.92 1.97
CA ASP A 130 5.11 -19.81 2.55
C ASP A 130 5.32 -18.57 1.67
N CYS A 131 4.24 -17.98 1.18
CA CYS A 131 4.32 -16.84 0.26
C CYS A 131 4.02 -15.50 0.92
N TYR A 132 4.87 -14.52 0.62
CA TYR A 132 4.82 -13.17 1.17
C TYR A 132 5.02 -12.12 0.08
N VAL A 133 4.40 -10.96 0.29
CA VAL A 133 4.78 -9.70 -0.36
C VAL A 133 5.33 -8.79 0.71
N LEU A 134 6.58 -8.37 0.54
CA LEU A 134 7.30 -7.52 1.48
C LEU A 134 7.45 -6.11 0.92
N ASP A 135 7.42 -5.11 1.80
CA ASP A 135 7.85 -3.77 1.44
C ASP A 135 9.38 -3.66 1.41
N ASN A 136 9.89 -2.51 0.97
CA ASN A 136 11.33 -2.26 0.87
C ASN A 136 12.06 -2.15 2.22
N ASN A 137 11.35 -2.30 3.35
CA ASN A 137 11.91 -2.36 4.70
C ASN A 137 11.68 -3.73 5.37
N GLY A 138 11.18 -4.73 4.64
CA GLY A 138 10.96 -6.08 5.15
C GLY A 138 9.70 -6.25 6.00
N PHE A 139 8.74 -5.32 5.94
CA PHE A 139 7.43 -5.50 6.54
C PHE A 139 6.51 -6.28 5.60
N ILE A 140 5.71 -7.17 6.18
CA ILE A 140 4.79 -8.03 5.43
C ILE A 140 3.55 -7.23 5.03
N ILE A 141 3.36 -7.03 3.72
CA ILE A 141 2.16 -6.41 3.16
C ILE A 141 1.07 -7.46 2.94
N LEU A 142 1.41 -8.58 2.30
CA LEU A 142 0.51 -9.70 2.05
C LEU A 142 1.18 -11.01 2.47
N SER A 143 0.38 -11.94 2.96
CA SER A 143 0.81 -13.33 3.18
C SER A 143 -0.39 -14.26 3.19
N GLU A 144 -0.13 -15.57 3.19
CA GLU A 144 -1.17 -16.61 3.35
C GLU A 144 -1.88 -16.55 4.70
N LYS A 145 -1.18 -16.12 5.75
CA LYS A 145 -1.71 -15.98 7.11
C LYS A 145 -1.94 -14.52 7.41
N SER A 146 -3.19 -14.09 7.39
CA SER A 146 -3.56 -12.68 7.56
C SER A 146 -2.95 -12.03 8.81
N GLU A 147 -2.69 -12.83 9.85
CA GLU A 147 -2.05 -12.49 11.12
C GLU A 147 -0.64 -11.92 10.94
N HIS A 148 0.05 -12.24 9.85
CA HIS A 148 1.40 -11.74 9.59
C HIS A 148 1.44 -10.31 9.03
N THR A 149 0.30 -9.77 8.61
CA THR A 149 0.24 -8.43 8.00
C THR A 149 0.73 -7.36 8.96
N GLY A 150 1.65 -6.52 8.49
CA GLY A 150 2.22 -5.42 9.28
C GLY A 150 3.32 -5.84 10.26
N MET A 151 3.64 -7.14 10.36
CA MET A 151 4.79 -7.61 11.12
C MET A 151 6.08 -7.48 10.30
N PHE A 152 7.22 -7.33 11.00
CA PHE A 152 8.53 -7.46 10.39
C PHE A 152 8.80 -8.93 10.06
N PHE A 153 9.37 -9.21 8.89
CA PHE A 153 9.58 -10.58 8.42
C PHE A 153 10.73 -11.31 9.13
N GLY A 154 11.71 -10.59 9.65
CA GLY A 154 12.94 -11.15 10.23
C GLY A 154 12.94 -11.32 11.75
#